data_AF-A0A914L195-F1
#
_entry.id   AF-A0A914L195-F1
#
_cell.length_a   1.000
_cell.length_b   1.000
_cell.length_c   1.000
_cell.angle_alpha   90.00
_cell.angle_beta   90.00
_cell.angle_gamma   90.00
#
_symmetry.space_group_name_H-M   'P 1'
#
loop_
_entity.id
_entity.type
_entity.pdbx_description
1 polymer ?
#
loop_
_entity_poly.entity_id
_entity_poly.type
_entity_poly.pdbx_seq_one_letter_code
_entity_poly.pdbx_strand_id
1 'polypeptide(L)'
;MDEFNEIKSTFDKASRWQFSFCGRLLVAAPILRHLPFFYQSFVEFSELPLPIYKYLNKQIENRIEMRNLKNEKKEPRDLLDCYLDQMESDEADEEFK
;
A
#
# COMPACT_ATOMS: atom_id res chain seq x y z
N MET A 1 -10.01 17.35 -4.03
CA MET A 1 -10.85 16.17 -4.33
C MET A 1 -10.24 15.30 -5.44
N ASP A 2 -9.24 15.80 -6.16
CA ASP A 2 -8.68 15.14 -7.36
C ASP A 2 -7.69 14.01 -7.06
N GLU A 3 -6.81 14.18 -6.06
CA GLU A 3 -5.76 13.20 -5.71
C GLU A 3 -6.34 11.83 -5.33
N PHE A 4 -7.39 11.79 -4.50
CA PHE A 4 -8.02 10.53 -4.12
C PHE A 4 -8.68 9.82 -5.33
N ASN A 5 -9.32 10.57 -6.22
CA ASN A 5 -9.95 10.00 -7.42
C ASN A 5 -8.90 9.46 -8.40
N GLU A 6 -7.75 10.13 -8.50
CA GLU A 6 -6.60 9.68 -9.29
C GLU A 6 -6.00 8.38 -8.71
N ILE A 7 -5.82 8.31 -7.39
CA ILE A 7 -5.35 7.10 -6.71
C ILE A 7 -6.36 5.96 -6.86
N LYS A 8 -7.66 6.23 -6.73
CA LYS A 8 -8.72 5.24 -6.95
C LYS A 8 -8.67 4.67 -8.37
N SER A 9 -8.57 5.53 -9.38
CA SER A 9 -8.41 5.11 -10.78
C SER A 9 -7.14 4.28 -10.99
N THR A 10 -6.05 4.64 -10.33
CA THR A 10 -4.79 3.88 -10.36
C THR A 10 -4.93 2.52 -9.70
N PHE A 11 -5.65 2.42 -8.58
CA PHE A 11 -5.98 1.16 -7.91
C PHE A 11 -6.86 0.25 -8.79
N ASP A 12 -7.88 0.81 -9.44
CA ASP A 12 -8.74 0.06 -10.37
C ASP A 12 -7.95 -0.46 -11.56
N LYS A 13 -6.96 0.30 -12.05
CA LYS A 13 -6.02 -0.19 -13.07
C LYS A 13 -5.14 -1.31 -12.53
N ALA A 14 -4.57 -1.16 -11.33
CA ALA A 14 -3.69 -2.15 -10.70
C ALA A 14 -4.36 -3.51 -10.52
N SER A 15 -5.59 -3.48 -9.97
CA SER A 15 -6.38 -4.69 -9.76
C SER A 15 -6.70 -5.39 -11.08
N ARG A 16 -7.17 -4.66 -12.11
CA ARG A 16 -7.41 -5.24 -13.45
C ARG A 16 -6.14 -5.86 -14.04
N TRP A 17 -5.00 -5.20 -13.84
CA TRP A 17 -3.72 -5.67 -14.33
C TRP A 17 -3.26 -6.96 -13.63
N GLN A 18 -3.46 -7.07 -12.31
CA GLN A 18 -3.23 -8.30 -11.55
C GLN A 18 -4.06 -9.49 -12.06
N PHE A 19 -5.30 -9.24 -12.51
CA PHE A 19 -6.16 -10.28 -13.08
C PHE A 19 -5.96 -10.51 -14.59
N SER A 20 -5.09 -9.75 -15.24
CA SER A 20 -4.80 -9.90 -16.66
C SER A 20 -4.07 -11.22 -16.95
N PHE A 21 -4.14 -11.70 -18.20
CA PHE A 21 -3.44 -12.90 -18.64
C PHE A 21 -1.92 -12.78 -18.45
N CYS A 22 -1.34 -11.65 -18.86
CA CYS A 22 0.10 -11.38 -18.69
C CYS A 22 0.50 -11.29 -17.21
N GLY A 23 -0.30 -10.64 -16.37
CA GLY A 23 -0.07 -10.57 -14.92
C GLY A 23 -0.04 -11.96 -14.28
N ARG A 24 -1.03 -12.80 -14.58
CA ARG A 24 -1.07 -14.18 -14.06
C ARG A 24 0.09 -15.04 -14.55
N LEU A 25 0.49 -14.89 -15.82
CA LEU A 25 1.66 -15.60 -16.36
C LEU A 25 2.96 -15.15 -15.70
N LEU A 26 3.14 -13.85 -15.45
CA LEU A 26 4.31 -13.31 -14.76
C LEU A 26 4.41 -13.81 -13.32
N VAL A 27 3.27 -13.96 -12.63
CA VAL A 27 3.22 -14.56 -11.27
C VAL A 27 3.56 -16.05 -11.31
N ALA A 28 3.01 -16.80 -12.28
CA ALA A 28 3.25 -18.23 -12.39
C ALA A 28 4.67 -18.59 -12.88
N ALA A 29 5.26 -17.75 -13.74
CA ALA A 29 6.57 -17.97 -14.33
C ALA A 29 7.38 -16.66 -14.36
N PRO A 30 8.06 -16.29 -13.25
CA PRO A 30 8.80 -15.04 -13.13
C PRO A 30 9.90 -14.84 -14.17
N ILE A 31 10.43 -15.94 -14.73
CA ILE A 31 11.48 -15.90 -15.75
C ILE A 31 11.03 -15.18 -17.04
N LEU A 32 9.71 -15.15 -17.30
CA LEU A 32 9.13 -14.46 -18.45
C LEU A 32 9.43 -12.96 -18.44
N ARG A 33 9.72 -12.36 -17.28
CA ARG A 33 10.08 -10.93 -17.16
C ARG A 33 11.28 -10.52 -18.01
N HIS A 34 12.15 -11.47 -18.38
CA HIS A 34 13.34 -11.21 -19.19
C HIS A 34 13.06 -11.24 -20.71
N LEU A 35 11.85 -11.65 -21.12
CA LEU A 35 11.45 -11.67 -22.53
C LEU A 35 10.89 -10.29 -22.93
N PRO A 36 11.23 -9.77 -24.14
CA PRO A 36 10.82 -8.43 -24.56
C PRO A 36 9.31 -8.18 -24.48
N PHE A 37 8.50 -9.19 -24.81
CA PHE A 37 7.04 -9.10 -24.79
C PHE A 37 6.47 -8.90 -23.37
N PHE A 38 7.07 -9.56 -22.38
CA PHE A 38 6.60 -9.53 -21.00
C PHE A 38 7.35 -8.52 -20.14
N TYR A 39 8.49 -8.00 -20.60
CA TYR A 39 9.29 -7.02 -19.88
C TYR A 39 8.50 -5.72 -19.64
N GLN A 40 7.88 -5.17 -20.69
CA GLN A 40 7.06 -3.95 -20.57
C GLN A 40 5.89 -4.14 -19.59
N SER A 41 5.25 -5.29 -19.73
CA SER A 41 4.22 -5.79 -18.83
C SER A 41 4.69 -5.86 -17.37
N PHE A 42 5.89 -6.37 -17.13
CA PHE A 42 6.49 -6.44 -15.81
C PHE A 42 6.82 -5.06 -15.23
N VAL A 43 7.36 -4.16 -16.05
CA VAL A 43 7.66 -2.77 -15.63
C VAL A 43 6.38 -2.07 -15.19
N GLU A 44 5.34 -2.11 -16.02
CA GLU A 44 4.03 -1.55 -15.68
C GLU A 44 3.47 -2.15 -14.39
N PHE A 45 3.54 -3.48 -14.21
CA PHE A 45 3.11 -4.14 -12.99
C PHE A 45 3.88 -3.65 -11.74
N SER A 46 5.17 -3.41 -11.87
CA SER A 46 6.03 -3.02 -10.75
C SER A 46 5.86 -1.55 -10.35
N GLU A 47 5.59 -0.67 -11.32
CA GLU A 47 5.53 0.77 -11.09
C GLU A 47 4.13 1.26 -10.71
N LEU A 48 3.10 0.62 -11.24
CA LEU A 48 1.72 1.08 -11.11
C LEU A 48 1.18 1.10 -9.66
N PRO A 49 1.62 0.24 -8.73
CA PRO A 49 1.29 0.36 -7.31
C PRO A 49 2.02 1.49 -6.56
N LEU A 50 3.14 2.03 -7.09
CA LEU A 50 3.98 2.99 -6.36
C LEU A 50 3.23 4.26 -5.92
N PRO A 51 2.39 4.90 -6.76
CA PRO A 51 1.63 6.07 -6.34
C PRO A 51 0.66 5.76 -5.19
N ILE A 52 0.10 4.55 -5.17
CA ILE A 52 -0.83 4.09 -4.14
C ILE A 52 -0.08 3.99 -2.81
N TYR A 53 1.09 3.35 -2.79
CA TYR A 53 1.92 3.26 -1.58
C TYR A 53 2.38 4.63 -1.08
N LYS A 54 2.79 5.52 -1.99
CA LYS A 54 3.17 6.89 -1.63
C LYS A 54 2.01 7.65 -0.97
N TYR A 55 0.81 7.52 -1.52
CA TYR A 55 -0.39 8.13 -0.94
C TYR A 55 -0.71 7.55 0.45
N LEU A 56 -0.68 6.22 0.60
CA LEU A 56 -0.94 5.56 1.86
C LEU A 56 0.08 5.95 2.94
N ASN A 57 1.38 5.94 2.63
CA ASN A 57 2.43 6.34 3.56
C ASN A 57 2.21 7.77 4.06
N LYS A 58 1.87 8.70 3.16
CA LYS A 58 1.54 10.08 3.55
C LYS A 58 0.34 10.13 4.51
N GLN A 59 -0.70 9.32 4.30
CA GLN A 59 -1.85 9.27 5.21
C GLN A 59 -1.47 8.69 6.58
N ILE A 60 -0.61 7.67 6.60
CA ILE A 60 -0.09 7.04 7.82
C ILE A 60 0.78 8.04 8.61
N GLU A 61 1.76 8.67 7.96
CA GLU A 61 2.66 9.67 8.57
C GLU A 61 1.87 10.83 9.17
N ASN A 62 0.95 11.43 8.41
CA ASN A 62 0.08 12.51 8.91
C ASN A 62 -0.74 12.07 10.13
N ARG A 63 -1.15 10.79 10.18
CA ARG A 63 -1.93 10.26 11.30
C ARG A 63 -1.08 10.11 12.55
N ILE A 64 0.14 9.58 12.40
CA ILE A 64 1.12 9.44 13.49
C ILE A 64 1.48 10.82 14.04
N GLU A 65 1.78 11.81 13.18
CA GLU A 65 2.08 13.18 13.61
C GLU A 65 0.93 13.80 14.41
N MET A 66 -0.32 13.64 13.94
CA MET A 66 -1.51 14.14 14.63
C MET A 66 -1.74 13.49 15.99
N ARG A 67 -1.36 12.22 16.17
CA ARG A 67 -1.42 11.51 17.45
C ARG A 67 -0.36 12.04 18.42
N ASN A 68 0.89 12.17 17.96
CA ASN A 68 2.01 12.69 18.74
C ASN A 68 1.77 14.12 19.21
N LEU A 69 1.13 14.96 18.39
CA LEU A 69 0.79 16.34 18.75
C LEU A 69 -0.29 16.45 19.82
N LYS A 70 -1.21 15.49 19.90
CA LYS A 70 -2.38 15.58 20.78
C LYS A 70 -2.20 14.92 22.14
N ASN A 71 -1.18 14.06 22.33
CA ASN A 71 -0.91 13.34 23.59
C ASN A 71 -2.13 12.68 24.26
N GLU A 72 -3.19 12.44 23.50
CA GLU A 72 -4.44 11.85 23.96
C GLU A 72 -4.68 10.59 23.13
N LYS A 73 -4.61 9.43 23.79
CA LYS A 73 -5.12 8.17 23.22
C LYS A 73 -6.63 8.30 23.10
N LYS A 74 -7.09 8.76 21.93
CA LYS A 74 -8.51 8.79 21.58
C LYS A 74 -8.91 7.42 21.06
N GLU A 75 -10.18 7.08 21.25
CA GLU A 75 -10.74 5.88 20.62
C GLU A 75 -10.49 5.91 19.10
N PRO A 76 -10.16 4.75 18.50
CA PRO A 76 -9.83 4.67 17.09
C PRO A 76 -11.05 5.03 16.24
N ARG A 77 -10.85 5.94 15.28
CA ARG A 77 -11.96 6.46 14.45
C ARG A 77 -12.15 5.66 13.17
N ASP A 78 -11.11 4.97 12.73
CA ASP A 78 -11.07 4.15 11.53
C ASP A 78 -10.09 3.00 11.68
N LEU A 79 -10.05 2.14 10.65
CA LEU A 79 -9.18 0.96 10.64
C LEU A 79 -7.70 1.32 10.74
N LEU A 80 -7.27 2.44 10.17
CA LEU A 80 -5.88 2.88 10.28
C LEU A 80 -5.54 3.20 11.74
N ASP A 81 -6.43 3.87 12.46
CA ASP A 81 -6.25 4.09 13.89
C ASP A 81 -6.14 2.75 14.65
N CYS A 82 -7.02 1.78 14.37
CA CYS A 82 -6.94 0.46 15.01
C CYS A 82 -5.61 -0.26 14.75
N TYR A 83 -5.11 -0.22 13.51
CA TYR A 83 -3.84 -0.86 13.15
C TYR A 83 -2.66 -0.20 13.86
N LEU A 84 -2.64 1.13 13.96
CA LEU A 84 -1.58 1.84 14.67
C LEU A 84 -1.60 1.53 16.17
N ASP A 85 -2.77 1.48 16.80
CA ASP A 85 -2.91 1.10 18.21
C ASP A 85 -2.39 -0.31 18.48
N GLN A 86 -2.66 -1.24 17.56
CA GLN A 86 -2.16 -2.61 17.66
C GLN A 86 -0.63 -2.68 17.51
N MET A 87 -0.04 -1.96 16.55
CA MET A 87 1.42 -1.92 16.37
C MET A 87 2.13 -1.35 17.61
N GLU A 88 1.59 -0.29 18.21
CA GLU A 88 2.13 0.28 19.46
C GLU A 88 2.04 -0.72 20.63
N SER A 89 0.98 -1.54 20.69
CA SER A 89 0.84 -2.59 21.69
C SER A 89 1.86 -3.71 21.48
N ASP A 90 2.05 -4.15 20.24
CA ASP A 90 2.98 -5.23 19.90
C ASP A 90 4.44 -4.82 20.19
N GLU A 91 4.81 -3.56 19.89
CA GLU A 91 6.13 -3.00 20.24
C GLU A 91 6.37 -2.94 21.75
N ALA A 92 5.36 -2.55 22.52
CA ALA A 92 5.45 -2.54 23.98
C ALA A 92 5.66 -3.96 24.54
N ASP A 93 4.98 -4.96 24.00
CA ASP A 93 5.09 -6.36 24.43
C ASP A 93 6.46 -7.00 24.10
N GLU A 94 7.16 -6.53 23.06
CA GLU A 94 8.52 -6.98 22.76
C GLU A 94 9.58 -6.36 23.68
N GLU A 95 9.36 -5.15 24.21
CA GLU A 95 10.30 -4.50 25.14
C GLU A 95 10.34 -5.17 26.53
N PHE A 96 9.34 -6.00 26.85
CA PHE A 96 9.25 -6.77 28.11
C PHE A 96 9.65 -8.25 28.00
N LYS A 97 10.21 -8.69 26.86
CA LYS A 97 10.74 -10.05 26.66
C LYS A 97 12.26 -10.09 26.71
#